data_AF-A0A428X4G1-F1
#
_entry.id   AF-A0A428X4G1-F1
#
_cell.length_a   1.000
_cell.length_b   1.000
_cell.length_c   1.000
_cell.angle_alpha   90.00
_cell.angle_beta   90.00
_cell.angle_gamma   90.00
#
_symmetry.space_group_name_H-M   'P 1'
#
loop_
_entity.id
_entity.type
_entity.pdbx_description
1 polymer ?
#
loop_
_entity_poly.entity_id
_entity_poly.type
_entity_poly.pdbx_seq_one_letter_code
_entity_poly.pdbx_strand_id
1 'polypeptide(L)'
;MTSTETETPEVVEATEATETGAVAASETPVATSETPVATSETPVATSETPVATSETPVATSESAAAPRPSRAAGGNAQTVGRRKEAVVRVRVVPGTGEFKLNGRTLEEYFPNKVHQQLIREPLVLVEKPESFDIFANLHGGGVSGQAGALRLAIARALIEVDADDRPALKKAGFLTRDARATERKKYGLKKARKAPQYSKR
;
A
#
# COMPACT_ATOMS: atom_id res chain seq x y z
N MET A 1 15.13 42.46 -45.04
CA MET A 1 15.95 41.24 -44.87
C MET A 1 17.19 41.63 -44.10
N THR A 2 17.09 41.66 -42.79
CA THR A 2 18.18 42.02 -41.87
C THR A 2 18.02 41.13 -40.65
N SER A 3 19.01 40.28 -40.46
CA SER A 3 19.06 39.13 -39.57
C SER A 3 19.00 39.52 -38.09
N THR A 4 18.19 38.81 -37.32
CA THR A 4 18.21 38.81 -35.85
C THR A 4 19.04 37.61 -35.38
N GLU A 5 20.18 37.89 -34.77
CA GLU A 5 21.05 36.91 -34.11
C GLU A 5 20.32 36.20 -32.97
N THR A 6 20.41 34.88 -32.95
CA THR A 6 19.94 34.01 -31.87
C THR A 6 21.17 33.60 -31.06
N GLU A 7 21.25 34.08 -29.82
CA GLU A 7 22.32 33.73 -28.89
C GLU A 7 21.90 32.51 -28.07
N THR A 8 22.66 31.43 -28.21
CA THR A 8 22.56 30.17 -27.48
C THR A 8 23.20 30.32 -26.10
N PRO A 9 22.58 29.87 -24.99
CA PRO A 9 23.31 29.71 -23.74
C PRO A 9 24.08 28.39 -23.70
N GLU A 10 25.38 28.55 -23.45
CA GLU A 10 26.43 27.55 -23.30
C GLU A 10 26.22 26.64 -22.08
N VAL A 11 26.53 25.36 -22.30
CA VAL A 11 26.61 24.29 -21.31
C VAL A 11 27.91 24.46 -20.53
N VAL A 12 27.83 24.51 -19.19
CA VAL A 12 29.00 24.30 -18.32
C VAL A 12 28.71 23.16 -17.38
N GLU A 13 29.28 22.01 -17.72
CA GLU A 13 29.48 20.85 -16.87
C GLU A 13 30.95 20.88 -16.39
N ALA A 14 31.16 20.48 -15.14
CA ALA A 14 32.38 19.95 -14.51
C ALA A 14 32.68 20.62 -13.16
N THR A 15 32.59 19.82 -12.08
CA THR A 15 33.77 19.37 -11.34
C THR A 15 33.33 18.42 -10.21
N GLU A 16 33.66 17.14 -10.36
CA GLU A 16 33.88 16.21 -9.26
C GLU A 16 35.20 16.57 -8.56
N ALA A 17 35.29 16.34 -7.25
CA ALA A 17 36.23 15.38 -6.64
C ALA A 17 36.58 15.74 -5.18
N THR A 18 36.56 14.69 -4.33
CA THR A 18 37.47 14.44 -3.18
C THR A 18 37.35 15.39 -1.96
N GLU A 19 37.49 14.98 -0.71
CA GLU A 19 38.11 13.79 -0.11
C GLU A 19 37.73 13.69 1.39
N THR A 20 37.88 12.48 1.93
CA THR A 20 38.31 12.16 3.31
C THR A 20 37.43 12.46 4.52
N GLY A 21 37.32 11.44 5.37
CA GLY A 21 36.99 11.63 6.78
C GLY A 21 36.58 10.37 7.54
N ALA A 22 37.27 9.25 7.36
CA ALA A 22 37.07 8.06 8.18
C ALA A 22 37.54 8.30 9.62
N VAL A 23 36.63 8.13 10.59
CA VAL A 23 36.88 7.94 12.02
C VAL A 23 35.75 7.07 12.55
N ALA A 24 35.87 6.17 13.51
CA ALA A 24 36.94 5.39 14.11
C ALA A 24 36.17 4.33 14.92
N ALA A 25 36.72 3.14 15.04
CA ALA A 25 36.13 2.02 15.76
C ALA A 25 35.83 2.35 17.24
N SER A 26 34.75 1.75 17.76
CA SER A 26 34.73 1.18 19.12
C SER A 26 33.51 0.28 19.26
N GLU A 27 33.72 -1.00 18.96
CA GLU A 27 32.94 -2.08 19.56
C GLU A 27 33.18 -2.07 21.07
N THR A 28 32.11 -2.19 21.84
CA THR A 28 32.14 -2.72 23.20
C THR A 28 30.96 -3.68 23.36
N PRO A 29 31.20 -5.00 23.47
CA PRO A 29 30.18 -5.95 23.88
C PRO A 29 30.19 -6.05 25.41
N VAL A 30 29.12 -5.61 26.07
CA VAL A 30 28.94 -5.89 27.49
C VAL A 30 28.15 -7.19 27.61
N ALA A 31 28.89 -8.26 27.90
CA ALA A 31 28.36 -9.50 28.41
C ALA A 31 27.68 -9.24 29.77
N THR A 32 26.46 -9.73 29.96
CA THR A 32 25.93 -9.99 31.29
C THR A 32 25.23 -11.33 31.27
N SER A 33 25.64 -12.09 32.27
CA SER A 33 25.48 -13.51 32.54
C SER A 33 24.05 -14.01 32.61
N GLU A 34 23.91 -15.24 32.13
CA GLU A 34 22.83 -16.17 32.38
C GLU A 34 22.58 -16.39 33.88
N THR A 35 21.32 -16.61 34.24
CA THR A 35 20.96 -17.39 35.43
C THR A 35 19.63 -18.09 35.16
N PRO A 36 19.60 -19.40 34.85
CA PRO A 36 18.40 -20.20 34.97
C PRO A 36 18.40 -20.87 36.35
N VAL A 37 17.39 -20.56 37.17
CA VAL A 37 17.15 -21.27 38.42
C VAL A 37 16.43 -22.58 38.09
N ALA A 38 17.10 -23.68 38.37
CA ALA A 38 16.56 -25.02 38.38
C ALA A 38 15.54 -25.20 39.51
N THR A 39 14.45 -25.92 39.26
CA THR A 39 13.76 -26.71 40.29
C THR A 39 13.30 -28.02 39.66
N SER A 40 13.89 -29.10 40.19
CA SER A 40 13.66 -30.53 40.01
C SER A 40 12.18 -30.92 40.17
N GLU A 41 11.63 -31.63 39.19
CA GLU A 41 11.35 -33.08 39.18
C GLU A 41 10.51 -33.63 40.36
N THR A 42 9.36 -34.21 40.04
CA THR A 42 9.11 -35.63 40.36
C THR A 42 8.08 -36.24 39.38
N PRO A 43 8.29 -37.47 38.86
CA PRO A 43 7.41 -38.14 37.90
C PRO A 43 6.43 -39.10 38.59
N VAL A 44 5.30 -39.38 37.94
CA VAL A 44 4.53 -40.61 38.19
C VAL A 44 4.13 -41.22 36.85
N ALA A 45 4.61 -42.44 36.63
CA ALA A 45 4.41 -43.26 35.45
C ALA A 45 3.26 -44.27 35.66
N THR A 46 2.86 -44.89 34.53
CA THR A 46 2.13 -46.16 34.41
C THR A 46 0.60 -46.02 34.50
N SER A 47 -0.22 -46.51 33.56
CA SER A 47 -0.12 -47.69 32.68
C SER A 47 -0.95 -47.53 31.41
N GLU A 48 -0.45 -48.16 30.36
CA GLU A 48 -1.07 -48.49 29.08
C GLU A 48 -2.33 -49.37 29.22
N THR A 49 -3.32 -49.19 28.36
CA THR A 49 -3.71 -50.22 27.36
C THR A 49 -4.69 -49.66 26.30
N PRO A 50 -4.67 -50.16 25.05
CA PRO A 50 -5.40 -49.62 23.90
C PRO A 50 -6.66 -50.42 23.56
N VAL A 51 -7.67 -49.76 22.99
CA VAL A 51 -8.80 -50.37 22.27
C VAL A 51 -9.28 -49.34 21.25
N ALA A 52 -8.90 -49.49 19.98
CA ALA A 52 -9.64 -50.22 18.95
C ALA A 52 -10.86 -49.45 18.42
N THR A 53 -10.65 -48.86 17.25
CA THR A 53 -11.54 -48.86 16.06
C THR A 53 -13.03 -48.58 16.26
N SER A 54 -13.44 -47.40 15.80
CA SER A 54 -14.58 -47.30 14.88
C SER A 54 -14.42 -46.05 14.03
N GLU A 55 -13.83 -46.24 12.85
CA GLU A 55 -13.97 -45.33 11.73
C GLU A 55 -15.46 -45.16 11.43
N THR A 56 -15.97 -43.96 11.63
CA THR A 56 -17.18 -43.52 10.95
C THR A 56 -16.73 -42.48 9.93
N PRO A 57 -16.82 -42.75 8.62
CA PRO A 57 -16.52 -41.74 7.62
C PRO A 57 -17.66 -40.73 7.63
N VAL A 58 -17.48 -39.64 8.37
CA VAL A 58 -18.35 -38.48 8.23
C VAL A 58 -17.90 -37.76 6.96
N ALA A 59 -18.44 -38.24 5.84
CA ALA A 59 -18.50 -37.50 4.59
C ALA A 59 -19.38 -36.26 4.81
N THR A 60 -18.81 -35.22 5.43
CA THR A 60 -19.30 -33.86 5.24
C THR A 60 -18.59 -33.33 4.01
N SER A 61 -19.31 -33.51 2.90
CA SER A 61 -19.10 -32.88 1.61
C SER A 61 -18.19 -31.66 1.66
N GLU A 62 -17.05 -31.76 0.99
CA GLU A 62 -16.46 -30.62 0.30
C GLU A 62 -17.59 -29.95 -0.49
N SER A 63 -18.14 -28.88 0.10
CA SER A 63 -18.97 -27.95 -0.62
C SER A 63 -18.06 -27.32 -1.67
N ALA A 64 -18.05 -27.93 -2.85
CA ALA A 64 -17.68 -27.32 -4.10
C ALA A 64 -18.53 -26.05 -4.29
N ALA A 65 -18.09 -24.97 -3.64
CA ALA A 65 -18.45 -23.64 -4.03
C ALA A 65 -17.80 -23.46 -5.40
N ALA A 66 -18.58 -23.66 -6.46
CA ALA A 66 -18.18 -23.36 -7.83
C ALA A 66 -17.35 -22.07 -7.82
N PRO A 67 -16.14 -22.04 -8.41
CA PRO A 67 -15.39 -20.80 -8.50
C PRO A 67 -16.31 -19.81 -9.23
N ARG A 68 -16.85 -18.85 -8.48
CA ARG A 68 -17.63 -17.75 -9.05
C ARG A 68 -16.72 -17.16 -10.12
N PRO A 69 -17.24 -16.93 -11.34
CA PRO A 69 -16.40 -16.63 -12.49
C PRO A 69 -15.43 -15.51 -12.13
N SER A 70 -14.13 -15.77 -12.26
CA SER A 70 -13.13 -14.71 -12.35
C SER A 70 -13.60 -13.81 -13.49
N ARG A 71 -14.12 -12.64 -13.14
CA ARG A 71 -14.92 -11.81 -14.07
C ARG A 71 -14.08 -11.22 -15.23
N ALA A 72 -12.78 -11.49 -15.28
CA ALA A 72 -11.88 -11.01 -16.31
C ALA A 72 -11.59 -12.09 -17.37
N ALA A 73 -12.62 -12.55 -18.08
CA ALA A 73 -12.41 -13.27 -19.35
C ALA A 73 -12.01 -12.31 -20.50
N GLY A 74 -12.11 -11.00 -20.28
CA GLY A 74 -11.33 -9.99 -20.99
C GLY A 74 -10.39 -9.36 -19.96
N GLY A 75 -9.11 -9.16 -20.30
CA GLY A 75 -8.06 -8.67 -19.40
C GLY A 75 -8.22 -7.23 -18.87
N ASN A 76 -9.44 -6.80 -18.59
CA ASN A 76 -9.77 -5.51 -18.01
C ASN A 76 -10.33 -5.65 -16.59
N ALA A 77 -9.50 -5.39 -15.59
CA ALA A 77 -9.93 -5.31 -14.20
C ALA A 77 -10.67 -3.98 -13.92
N GLN A 78 -11.74 -4.04 -13.14
CA GLN A 78 -12.51 -2.86 -12.72
C GLN A 78 -12.67 -2.83 -11.21
N THR A 79 -12.02 -1.86 -10.56
CA THR A 79 -11.96 -1.80 -9.10
C THR A 79 -12.34 -0.43 -8.57
N VAL A 80 -12.56 -0.39 -7.25
CA VAL A 80 -12.91 0.83 -6.53
C VAL A 80 -11.97 1.04 -5.36
N GLY A 81 -11.46 2.26 -5.24
CA GLY A 81 -10.70 2.77 -4.10
C GLY A 81 -11.43 3.90 -3.40
N ARG A 82 -11.34 3.94 -2.07
CA ARG A 82 -11.98 4.97 -1.25
C ARG A 82 -11.08 5.42 -0.11
N ARG A 83 -10.95 6.74 0.08
CA ARG A 83 -10.21 7.35 1.20
C ARG A 83 -10.86 8.65 1.60
N LYS A 84 -11.15 8.83 2.90
CA LYS A 84 -11.99 9.92 3.40
C LYS A 84 -13.31 9.95 2.59
N GLU A 85 -13.59 11.08 1.94
CA GLU A 85 -14.76 11.29 1.08
C GLU A 85 -14.49 10.97 -0.41
N ALA A 86 -13.23 10.73 -0.79
CA ALA A 86 -12.87 10.46 -2.18
C ALA A 86 -13.27 9.02 -2.58
N VAL A 87 -13.93 8.91 -3.72
CA VAL A 87 -14.31 7.65 -4.37
C VAL A 87 -13.70 7.64 -5.76
N VAL A 88 -12.91 6.61 -6.04
CA VAL A 88 -12.24 6.45 -7.33
C VAL A 88 -12.58 5.10 -7.91
N ARG A 89 -13.02 5.10 -9.17
CA ARG A 89 -13.27 3.89 -9.95
C ARG A 89 -12.18 3.79 -11.01
N VAL A 90 -11.49 2.67 -11.05
CA VAL A 90 -10.37 2.44 -11.97
C VAL A 90 -10.70 1.27 -12.87
N ARG A 91 -10.42 1.44 -14.17
CA ARG A 91 -10.34 0.37 -15.14
C ARG A 91 -8.89 0.27 -15.59
N VAL A 92 -8.32 -0.93 -15.46
CA VAL A 92 -6.97 -1.23 -15.95
C VAL A 92 -7.08 -1.97 -17.27
N VAL A 93 -6.21 -1.64 -18.22
CA VAL A 93 -6.09 -2.30 -19.52
C VAL A 93 -4.60 -2.56 -19.77
N PRO A 94 -4.17 -3.75 -20.22
CA PRO A 94 -2.78 -3.97 -20.62
C PRO A 94 -2.43 -3.04 -21.79
N GLY A 95 -1.34 -2.27 -21.66
CA GLY A 95 -1.03 -1.16 -22.56
C GLY A 95 0.34 -0.52 -22.30
N THR A 96 0.45 0.79 -22.55
CA THR A 96 1.71 1.55 -22.62
C THR A 96 2.06 2.30 -21.33
N GLY A 97 1.23 2.22 -20.29
CA GLY A 97 1.48 2.93 -19.01
C GLY A 97 0.82 4.31 -18.94
N GLU A 98 -0.18 4.59 -19.79
CA GLU A 98 -0.82 5.91 -19.83
C GLU A 98 -1.83 6.09 -18.68
N PHE A 99 -1.74 7.23 -17.99
CA PHE A 99 -2.67 7.62 -16.93
C PHE A 99 -3.69 8.64 -17.45
N LYS A 100 -4.95 8.22 -17.56
CA LYS A 100 -6.08 9.08 -17.92
C LYS A 100 -7.00 9.28 -16.72
N LEU A 101 -6.97 10.48 -16.15
CA LEU A 101 -7.74 10.87 -14.97
C LEU A 101 -8.85 11.85 -15.36
N ASN A 102 -10.10 11.40 -15.41
CA ASN A 102 -11.23 12.22 -15.89
C ASN A 102 -10.95 12.94 -17.25
N GLY A 103 -10.15 12.33 -18.13
CA GLY A 103 -9.75 12.90 -19.43
C GLY A 103 -8.52 13.82 -19.41
N ARG A 104 -7.84 13.97 -18.27
CA ARG A 104 -6.57 14.73 -18.12
C ARG A 104 -5.39 13.80 -17.81
N THR A 105 -4.17 14.28 -18.03
CA THR A 105 -2.95 13.54 -17.68
C THR A 105 -2.67 13.60 -16.18
N LEU A 106 -1.79 12.71 -15.71
CA LEU A 106 -1.40 12.62 -14.30
C LEU A 106 -0.79 13.93 -13.76
N GLU A 107 0.03 14.59 -14.57
CA GLU A 107 0.78 15.79 -14.19
C GLU A 107 -0.13 17.01 -14.08
N GLU A 108 -1.10 17.14 -14.99
CA GLU A 108 -2.06 18.23 -14.98
C GLU A 108 -3.05 18.11 -13.80
N TYR A 109 -3.51 16.89 -13.48
CA TYR A 109 -4.46 16.68 -12.39
C TYR A 109 -3.79 16.78 -11.01
N PHE A 110 -2.57 16.23 -10.87
CA PHE A 110 -1.80 16.25 -9.63
C PHE A 110 -0.49 17.01 -9.82
N PRO A 111 -0.45 18.33 -9.53
CA PRO A 111 0.79 19.11 -9.65
C PRO A 111 1.86 18.71 -8.63
N ASN A 112 1.46 18.16 -7.49
CA ASN A 112 2.38 17.71 -6.43
C ASN A 112 3.02 16.35 -6.77
N LYS A 113 4.36 16.32 -6.88
CA LYS A 113 5.15 15.11 -7.12
C LYS A 113 4.92 13.99 -6.09
N VAL A 114 4.68 14.35 -4.83
CA VAL A 114 4.37 13.38 -3.75
C VAL A 114 3.12 12.57 -4.06
N HIS A 115 2.09 13.18 -4.66
CA HIS A 115 0.86 12.47 -5.02
C HIS A 115 1.07 11.56 -6.23
N GLN A 116 1.89 11.98 -7.19
CA GLN A 116 2.27 11.15 -8.34
C GLN A 116 3.04 9.90 -7.90
N GLN A 117 3.99 10.07 -6.96
CA GLN A 117 4.75 8.95 -6.41
C GLN A 117 3.85 7.92 -5.71
N LEU A 118 2.92 8.38 -4.86
CA LEU A 118 1.96 7.51 -4.18
C LEU A 118 1.11 6.68 -5.14
N ILE A 119 0.81 7.20 -6.33
CA ILE A 119 0.03 6.51 -7.36
C ILE A 119 0.88 5.44 -8.06
N ARG A 120 2.18 5.73 -8.27
CA ARG A 120 3.14 4.84 -8.94
C ARG A 120 3.68 3.71 -8.03
N GLU A 121 3.74 3.93 -6.71
CA GLU A 121 4.22 2.96 -5.71
C GLU A 121 3.77 1.49 -5.91
N PRO A 122 2.47 1.17 -6.09
CA PRO A 122 2.06 -0.24 -6.27
C PRO A 122 2.58 -0.86 -7.56
N LEU A 123 2.76 -0.08 -8.63
CA LEU A 123 3.30 -0.57 -9.91
C LEU A 123 4.81 -0.79 -9.83
N VAL A 124 5.51 0.09 -9.12
CA VAL A 124 6.96 -0.04 -8.87
C VAL A 124 7.25 -1.29 -8.03
N LEU A 125 6.43 -1.58 -7.01
CA LEU A 125 6.63 -2.78 -6.20
C LEU A 125 6.48 -4.08 -6.99
N VAL A 126 5.57 -4.11 -7.96
CA VAL A 126 5.31 -5.26 -8.82
C VAL A 126 6.24 -5.27 -10.06
N GLU A 127 7.11 -4.26 -10.19
CA GLU A 127 8.05 -4.11 -11.31
C GLU A 127 7.36 -4.03 -12.69
N LYS A 128 6.10 -3.58 -12.73
CA LYS A 128 5.29 -3.42 -13.97
C LYS A 128 4.81 -1.96 -14.15
N PRO A 129 5.71 -0.96 -14.27
CA PRO A 129 5.31 0.45 -14.36
C PRO A 129 4.63 0.82 -15.69
N GLU A 130 5.02 0.20 -16.80
CA GLU A 130 4.61 0.59 -18.16
C GLU A 130 3.67 -0.42 -18.82
N SER A 131 3.31 -1.50 -18.13
CA SER A 131 2.51 -2.59 -18.72
C SER A 131 1.02 -2.31 -18.79
N PHE A 132 0.53 -1.27 -18.12
CA PHE A 132 -0.89 -1.05 -17.87
C PHE A 132 -1.31 0.39 -18.08
N ASP A 133 -2.31 0.59 -18.94
CA ASP A 133 -3.03 1.85 -19.05
C ASP A 133 -4.11 1.94 -17.96
N ILE A 134 -4.16 3.09 -17.29
CA ILE A 134 -5.01 3.32 -16.14
C ILE A 134 -6.03 4.41 -16.47
N PHE A 135 -7.28 4.01 -16.57
CA PHE A 135 -8.42 4.91 -16.73
C PHE A 135 -9.12 5.07 -15.38
N ALA A 136 -9.10 6.27 -14.83
CA ALA A 136 -9.72 6.54 -13.53
C ALA A 136 -10.77 7.64 -13.61
N ASN A 137 -11.92 7.33 -12.98
CA ASN A 137 -12.98 8.28 -12.71
C ASN A 137 -12.93 8.67 -11.22
N LEU A 138 -12.59 9.93 -10.94
CA LEU A 138 -12.42 10.45 -9.59
C LEU A 138 -13.57 11.37 -9.19
N HIS A 139 -14.18 11.09 -8.03
CA HIS A 139 -15.25 11.91 -7.48
C HIS A 139 -15.09 12.12 -5.97
N GLY A 140 -15.46 13.31 -5.50
CA GLY A 140 -15.48 13.67 -4.07
C GLY A 140 -14.09 13.89 -3.44
N GLY A 141 -14.11 14.39 -2.19
CA GLY A 141 -12.91 14.69 -1.41
C GLY A 141 -12.02 15.78 -2.03
N GLY A 142 -10.72 15.69 -1.79
CA GLY A 142 -9.70 16.55 -2.40
C GLY A 142 -8.49 15.75 -2.88
N VAL A 143 -7.51 16.42 -3.50
CA VAL A 143 -6.39 15.78 -4.23
C VAL A 143 -5.63 14.73 -3.42
N SER A 144 -5.33 14.99 -2.15
CA SER A 144 -4.62 14.03 -1.27
C SER A 144 -5.45 12.79 -0.94
N GLY A 145 -6.77 12.96 -0.78
CA GLY A 145 -7.71 11.84 -0.58
C GLY A 145 -7.84 11.01 -1.85
N GLN A 146 -7.95 11.67 -3.00
CA GLN A 146 -8.06 11.05 -4.31
C GLN A 146 -6.81 10.25 -4.69
N ALA A 147 -5.61 10.79 -4.48
CA ALA A 147 -4.35 10.08 -4.75
C ALA A 147 -4.23 8.80 -3.91
N GLY A 148 -4.57 8.85 -2.62
CA GLY A 148 -4.58 7.66 -1.76
C GLY A 148 -5.67 6.65 -2.13
N ALA A 149 -6.82 7.11 -2.62
CA ALA A 149 -7.86 6.23 -3.14
C ALA A 149 -7.45 5.55 -4.45
N LEU A 150 -6.78 6.27 -5.36
CA LEU A 150 -6.19 5.74 -6.59
C LEU A 150 -5.18 4.63 -6.30
N ARG A 151 -4.25 4.87 -5.38
CA ARG A 151 -3.25 3.88 -4.93
C ARG A 151 -3.90 2.55 -4.53
N LEU A 152 -4.96 2.60 -3.72
CA LEU A 152 -5.71 1.41 -3.30
C LEU A 152 -6.45 0.73 -4.46
N ALA A 153 -7.01 1.51 -5.39
CA ALA A 153 -7.72 0.98 -6.55
C ALA A 153 -6.76 0.24 -7.50
N ILE A 154 -5.59 0.82 -7.80
CA ILE A 154 -4.56 0.21 -8.64
C ILE A 154 -4.07 -1.11 -8.02
N ALA A 155 -3.75 -1.11 -6.73
CA ALA A 155 -3.31 -2.33 -6.04
C ALA A 155 -4.37 -3.46 -6.09
N ARG A 156 -5.66 -3.11 -6.03
CA ARG A 156 -6.74 -4.10 -6.19
C ARG A 156 -6.89 -4.58 -7.62
N ALA A 157 -6.71 -3.69 -8.60
CA ALA A 157 -6.82 -4.04 -10.00
C ALA A 157 -5.69 -5.00 -10.42
N LEU A 158 -4.48 -4.79 -9.90
CA LEU A 158 -3.35 -5.71 -10.16
C LEU A 158 -3.66 -7.14 -9.69
N ILE A 159 -4.30 -7.32 -8.53
CA ILE A 159 -4.68 -8.65 -8.02
C ILE A 159 -5.74 -9.32 -8.90
N GLU A 160 -6.64 -8.54 -9.50
CA GLU A 160 -7.66 -9.08 -10.42
C GLU A 160 -7.06 -9.51 -11.76
N VAL A 161 -5.95 -8.90 -12.17
CA VAL A 161 -5.20 -9.29 -13.37
C VAL A 161 -4.31 -10.50 -13.06
N ASP A 162 -3.42 -10.35 -12.06
CA ASP A 162 -2.42 -11.34 -11.65
C ASP A 162 -2.59 -11.65 -10.16
N ALA A 163 -3.11 -12.84 -9.84
CA ALA A 163 -3.34 -13.25 -8.45
C ALA A 163 -2.05 -13.46 -7.64
N ASP A 164 -0.92 -13.67 -8.33
CA ASP A 164 0.40 -13.96 -7.75
C ASP A 164 1.05 -12.75 -7.07
N ASP A 165 0.64 -11.53 -7.43
CA ASP A 165 1.19 -10.28 -6.88
C ASP A 165 0.61 -9.94 -5.50
N ARG A 166 -0.43 -10.67 -5.07
CA ARG A 166 -1.11 -10.48 -3.78
C ARG A 166 -0.21 -10.57 -2.53
N PRO A 167 0.67 -11.59 -2.35
CA PRO A 167 1.56 -11.66 -1.19
C PRO A 167 2.47 -10.44 -1.06
N ALA A 168 3.06 -9.96 -2.15
CA ALA A 168 3.95 -8.81 -2.15
C ALA A 168 3.19 -7.52 -1.77
N LEU A 169 2.04 -7.28 -2.39
CA LEU A 169 1.17 -6.12 -2.11
C LEU A 169 0.61 -6.13 -0.68
N LYS A 170 0.30 -7.32 -0.14
CA LYS A 170 -0.18 -7.47 1.24
C LYS A 170 0.92 -7.18 2.24
N LYS A 171 2.15 -7.65 2.00
CA LYS A 171 3.32 -7.39 2.87
C LYS A 171 3.65 -5.90 2.92
N ALA A 172 3.53 -5.19 1.81
CA ALA A 172 3.73 -3.74 1.74
C ALA A 172 2.53 -2.90 2.24
N GLY A 173 1.41 -3.53 2.60
CA GLY A 173 0.24 -2.84 3.18
C GLY A 173 -0.61 -2.07 2.17
N PHE A 174 -0.48 -2.32 0.86
CA PHE A 174 -1.22 -1.60 -0.18
C PHE A 174 -2.71 -1.94 -0.27
N LEU A 175 -3.13 -3.06 0.33
CA LEU A 175 -4.51 -3.56 0.27
C LEU A 175 -5.40 -3.06 1.41
N THR A 176 -4.78 -2.46 2.43
CA THR A 176 -5.50 -1.94 3.59
C THR A 176 -6.13 -0.60 3.25
N ARG A 177 -7.45 -0.50 3.44
CA ARG A 177 -8.15 0.78 3.32
C ARG A 177 -7.77 1.69 4.49
N ASP A 178 -7.34 2.91 4.20
CA ASP A 178 -7.21 3.97 5.21
C ASP A 178 -8.60 4.33 5.76
N ALA A 179 -8.88 3.89 6.99
CA ALA A 179 -10.17 4.06 7.67
C ALA A 179 -10.35 5.45 8.30
N ARG A 180 -9.33 6.32 8.26
CA ARG A 180 -9.39 7.65 8.88
C ARG A 180 -10.48 8.50 8.20
N ALA A 181 -11.40 9.01 9.01
CA ALA A 181 -12.47 9.92 8.60
C ALA A 181 -12.49 11.16 9.50
N THR A 182 -13.06 12.26 9.00
CA THR A 182 -13.20 13.49 9.79
C THR A 182 -14.18 13.24 10.94
N GLU A 183 -13.72 13.41 12.17
CA GLU A 183 -14.59 13.34 13.34
C GLU A 183 -15.59 14.51 13.33
N ARG A 184 -16.87 14.21 13.62
CA ARG A 184 -17.92 15.23 13.75
C ARG A 184 -17.62 16.17 14.93
N LYS A 185 -18.03 17.44 14.80
CA LYS A 185 -18.06 18.40 15.92
C LYS A 185 -19.07 17.93 16.99
N LYS A 186 -18.60 17.73 18.22
CA LYS A 186 -19.43 17.42 19.39
C LYS A 186 -19.98 18.72 20.01
N TYR A 187 -21.14 18.63 20.67
CA TYR A 187 -21.73 19.78 21.36
C TYR A 187 -20.82 20.28 22.50
N GLY A 188 -20.88 21.58 22.81
CA GLY A 188 -20.02 22.20 23.83
C GLY A 188 -18.55 22.40 23.42
N LEU A 189 -18.07 21.78 22.33
CA LEU A 189 -16.70 21.92 21.84
C LEU A 189 -16.62 22.87 20.63
N LYS A 190 -15.46 23.54 20.45
CA LYS A 190 -15.19 24.43 19.32
C LYS A 190 -14.92 23.66 18.02
N LYS A 191 -14.27 22.49 18.10
CA LYS A 191 -14.03 21.53 16.99
C LYS A 191 -14.32 20.10 17.48
N ALA A 192 -13.90 19.06 16.76
CA ALA A 192 -14.08 17.66 17.18
C ALA A 192 -13.60 17.37 18.62
N ARG A 193 -12.42 17.90 19.01
CA ARG A 193 -11.82 17.71 20.34
C ARG A 193 -11.45 19.02 21.07
N LYS A 194 -11.38 20.15 20.38
CA LYS A 194 -10.97 21.43 20.97
C LYS A 194 -12.04 21.98 21.91
N ALA A 195 -11.80 21.88 23.21
CA ALA A 195 -12.65 22.49 24.25
C ALA A 195 -12.42 24.01 24.33
N PRO A 196 -13.43 24.79 24.78
CA PRO A 196 -13.18 26.15 25.27
C PRO A 196 -12.27 26.12 26.52
N GLN A 197 -11.63 27.25 26.82
CA GLN A 197 -10.84 27.38 28.05
C GLN A 197 -11.76 27.23 29.28
N TYR A 198 -11.38 26.38 30.22
CA TYR A 198 -12.09 26.20 31.49
C TYR A 198 -11.57 27.19 32.53
N SER A 199 -12.47 27.91 33.22
CA SER A 199 -12.11 28.71 34.38
C SER A 199 -12.43 27.95 35.67
N LYS A 200 -11.40 27.47 36.36
CA LYS A 200 -11.55 26.94 37.73
C LYS A 200 -11.75 28.13 38.69
N ARG A 201 -12.77 28.07 39.53
CA ARG A 201 -13.10 29.06 40.57
C ARG A 201 -12.98 28.37 41.92
#